data_AF-A0A7X7N5J7-F1
#
_entry.id   AF-A0A7X7N5J7-F1
#
_cell.length_a   1.000
_cell.length_b   1.000
_cell.length_c   1.000
_cell.angle_alpha   90.00
_cell.angle_beta   90.00
_cell.angle_gamma   90.00
#
_symmetry.space_group_name_H-M   'P 1'
#
loop_
_entity.id
_entity.type
_entity.pdbx_description
1 polymer ?
#
loop_
_entity_poly.entity_id
_entity_poly.type
_entity_poly.pdbx_seq_one_letter_code
_entity_poly.pdbx_strand_id
1 'polypeptide(L)'
;MNSLKKHFISGILFILPVSLSLWILLKIIGFMENVLGPLFKRFFPNIYMPGLGFFSLILIILLIGFLANNLLGKRFLSIFEGLFETMPVLNRIYLFIKSISQNLVYGKTTIFQEAVKIEFFGGSYTIGFTTGKEDGMFKVFVPTVPNISTGFYLIIPENKVEKLNISVEEALKIVLSAGLFSSGENGTNKNRSNCSEKT
;
A
#
# COMPACT_ATOMS: atom_id res chain seq x y z
N MET A 1 -19.56 32.05 5.58
CA MET A 1 -18.12 32.24 5.27
C MET A 1 -17.30 30.94 5.29
N ASN A 2 -17.91 29.76 5.04
CA ASN A 2 -17.27 28.45 5.22
C ASN A 2 -17.10 27.63 3.93
N SER A 3 -17.86 27.94 2.86
CA SER A 3 -17.77 27.19 1.60
C SER A 3 -16.47 27.49 0.84
N LEU A 4 -16.08 28.77 0.73
CA LEU A 4 -14.86 29.16 0.01
C LEU A 4 -13.58 28.59 0.67
N LYS A 5 -13.50 28.63 2.00
CA LYS A 5 -12.39 28.01 2.76
C LYS A 5 -12.37 26.49 2.57
N LYS A 6 -13.53 25.82 2.59
CA LYS A 6 -13.63 24.38 2.37
C LYS A 6 -13.12 23.99 0.97
N HIS A 7 -13.55 24.70 -0.07
CA HIS A 7 -13.08 24.46 -1.44
C HIS A 7 -11.58 24.72 -1.60
N PHE A 8 -11.07 25.80 -1.01
CA PHE A 8 -9.64 26.12 -1.03
C PHE A 8 -8.79 25.06 -0.31
N ILE A 9 -9.21 24.63 0.88
CA ILE A 9 -8.53 23.58 1.66
C ILE A 9 -8.55 22.27 0.89
N SER A 10 -9.70 21.88 0.30
CA SER A 10 -9.81 20.67 -0.52
C SER A 10 -8.90 20.73 -1.76
N GLY A 11 -8.81 21.90 -2.43
CA GLY A 11 -7.90 22.10 -3.56
C GLY A 11 -6.43 21.93 -3.16
N ILE A 12 -6.00 22.55 -2.06
CA ILE A 12 -4.64 22.38 -1.52
C ILE A 12 -4.39 20.93 -1.16
N LEU A 13 -5.32 20.27 -0.48
CA LEU A 13 -5.15 18.89 -0.02
C LEU A 13 -4.94 17.91 -1.19
N PHE A 14 -5.53 18.21 -2.35
CA PHE A 14 -5.34 17.43 -3.57
C PHE A 14 -4.05 17.79 -4.31
N ILE A 15 -3.73 19.08 -4.44
CA ILE A 15 -2.54 19.56 -5.17
C ILE A 15 -1.25 19.23 -4.43
N LEU A 16 -1.26 19.34 -3.09
CA LEU A 16 -0.07 19.15 -2.25
C LEU A 16 0.64 17.80 -2.51
N PRO A 17 -0.02 16.63 -2.47
CA PRO A 17 0.66 15.36 -2.74
C PRO A 17 1.18 15.24 -4.18
N VAL A 18 0.46 15.80 -5.16
CA VAL A 18 0.86 15.76 -6.58
C VAL A 18 2.06 16.67 -6.83
N SER A 19 2.04 17.90 -6.32
CA SER A 19 3.17 18.83 -6.44
C SER A 19 4.39 18.32 -5.70
N LEU A 20 4.21 17.72 -4.52
CA LEU A 20 5.31 17.14 -3.75
C LEU A 20 5.95 15.96 -4.49
N SER A 21 5.16 15.05 -5.07
CA SER A 21 5.69 13.90 -5.82
C SER A 21 6.46 14.35 -7.06
N LEU A 22 5.93 15.30 -7.83
CA LEU A 22 6.62 15.92 -8.98
C LEU A 22 7.92 16.60 -8.56
N TRP A 23 7.90 17.37 -7.46
CA TRP A 23 9.09 18.05 -6.95
C TRP A 23 10.20 17.07 -6.55
N ILE A 24 9.85 16.00 -5.83
CA ILE A 24 10.78 14.94 -5.45
C ILE A 24 11.35 14.25 -6.69
N LEU A 25 10.50 13.89 -7.65
CA LEU A 25 10.92 13.21 -8.88
C LEU A 25 11.94 14.04 -9.67
N LEU A 26 11.65 15.33 -9.88
CA LEU A 26 12.56 16.24 -10.58
C LEU A 26 13.87 16.45 -9.81
N LYS A 27 13.82 16.49 -8.48
CA LYS A 27 15.03 16.57 -7.64
C LYS A 27 15.90 15.33 -7.77
N ILE A 28 15.31 14.13 -7.78
CA ILE A 28 16.06 12.87 -7.95
C ILE A 28 16.68 12.82 -9.34
N ILE A 29 15.92 13.12 -10.40
CA ILE A 29 16.45 13.13 -11.78
C ILE A 29 17.60 14.13 -11.91
N GLY A 30 17.43 15.35 -11.36
CA GLY A 30 18.48 16.37 -11.37
C GLY A 30 19.71 15.95 -10.55
N PHE A 31 19.52 15.30 -9.41
CA PHE A 31 20.63 14.75 -8.62
C PHE A 31 21.41 13.67 -9.39
N MET A 32 20.70 12.76 -10.08
CA MET A 32 21.33 11.77 -10.96
C MET A 32 22.10 12.42 -12.10
N GLU A 33 21.53 13.42 -12.77
CA GLU A 33 22.21 14.17 -13.83
C GLU A 33 23.48 14.87 -13.31
N ASN A 34 23.45 15.42 -12.09
CA ASN A 34 24.62 16.09 -11.50
C ASN A 34 25.73 15.12 -11.10
N VAL A 35 25.38 13.92 -10.63
CA VAL A 35 26.37 12.91 -10.23
C VAL A 35 26.92 12.15 -11.44
N LEU A 36 26.05 11.72 -12.35
CA LEU A 36 26.40 10.86 -13.47
C LEU A 36 26.73 11.64 -14.74
N GLY A 37 26.14 12.82 -14.95
CA GLY A 37 26.40 13.65 -16.13
C GLY A 37 27.89 13.96 -16.33
N PRO A 38 28.65 14.37 -15.31
CA PRO A 38 30.10 14.56 -15.43
C PRO A 38 30.86 13.27 -15.79
N LEU A 39 30.43 12.12 -15.24
CA LEU A 39 31.01 10.81 -15.55
C LEU A 39 30.74 10.43 -17.02
N PHE A 40 29.50 10.58 -17.49
CA PHE A 40 29.13 10.31 -18.88
C PHE A 40 29.85 11.24 -19.84
N LYS A 41 29.94 12.54 -19.54
CA LYS A 41 30.72 13.49 -20.37
C LYS A 41 32.19 13.10 -20.48
N ARG A 42 32.77 12.50 -19.43
CA ARG A 42 34.19 12.12 -19.39
C ARG A 42 34.47 10.79 -20.10
N PHE A 43 33.63 9.78 -19.92
CA PHE A 43 33.87 8.43 -20.45
C PHE A 43 33.14 8.15 -21.77
N PHE A 44 31.99 8.79 -22.01
CA PHE A 44 31.13 8.56 -23.17
C PHE A 44 30.61 9.90 -23.77
N PRO A 45 31.52 10.79 -24.22
CA PRO A 45 31.14 12.13 -24.69
C PRO A 45 30.12 12.11 -25.85
N ASN A 46 30.16 11.08 -26.71
CA ASN A 46 29.27 10.94 -27.86
C ASN A 46 27.85 10.47 -27.51
N ILE A 47 27.61 9.99 -26.28
CA ILE A 47 26.33 9.44 -25.82
C ILE A 47 25.59 10.42 -24.91
N TYR A 48 26.27 11.48 -24.46
CA TYR A 48 25.68 12.44 -23.53
C TYR A 48 24.56 13.25 -24.20
N MET A 49 23.33 13.05 -23.72
CA MET A 49 22.15 13.84 -24.06
C MET A 49 21.48 14.37 -22.78
N PRO A 50 21.01 15.63 -22.78
CA PRO A 50 20.21 16.16 -21.68
C PRO A 50 18.99 15.26 -21.42
N GLY A 51 18.86 14.74 -20.20
CA GLY A 51 17.82 13.77 -19.84
C GLY A 51 18.33 12.35 -19.53
N LEU A 52 19.65 12.10 -19.66
CA LEU A 52 20.26 10.84 -19.24
C LEU A 52 20.03 10.53 -17.75
N GLY A 53 19.86 11.54 -16.89
CA GLY A 53 19.48 11.38 -15.49
C GLY A 53 18.22 10.52 -15.28
N PHE A 54 17.24 10.59 -16.18
CA PHE A 54 16.02 9.78 -16.09
C PHE A 54 16.28 8.32 -16.47
N PHE A 55 16.97 8.06 -17.59
CA PHE A 55 17.30 6.71 -18.02
C PHE A 55 18.25 6.00 -17.05
N SER A 56 19.23 6.73 -16.52
CA SER A 56 20.15 6.21 -15.51
C SER A 56 19.44 5.87 -14.20
N LEU A 57 18.45 6.68 -13.77
CA LEU A 57 17.61 6.36 -12.62
C LEU A 57 16.87 5.03 -12.83
N ILE A 58 16.24 4.82 -14.00
CA ILE A 58 15.56 3.56 -14.33
C ILE A 58 16.54 2.39 -14.29
N LEU A 59 17.71 2.54 -14.91
CA LEU A 59 18.74 1.51 -14.95
C LEU A 59 19.23 1.14 -13.55
N ILE A 60 19.47 2.13 -12.70
CA ILE A 60 19.89 1.91 -11.30
C ILE A 60 18.80 1.17 -10.52
N ILE A 61 17.53 1.55 -10.67
CA ILE A 61 16.41 0.85 -10.03
C ILE A 61 16.36 -0.62 -10.47
N LEU A 62 16.51 -0.90 -11.77
CA LEU A 62 16.55 -2.27 -12.29
C LEU A 62 17.73 -3.06 -11.76
N LEU A 63 18.92 -2.46 -11.70
CA LEU A 63 20.12 -3.10 -11.15
C LEU A 63 19.95 -3.42 -9.66
N ILE A 64 19.43 -2.48 -8.87
CA ILE A 64 19.15 -2.69 -7.44
C ILE A 64 18.13 -3.81 -7.28
N GLY A 65 17.07 -3.84 -8.09
CA GLY A 65 16.06 -4.91 -8.07
C GLY A 65 16.65 -6.28 -8.42
N PHE A 66 17.52 -6.33 -9.43
CA PHE A 66 18.24 -7.55 -9.80
C PHE A 66 19.16 -8.03 -8.66
N LEU A 67 19.91 -7.12 -8.03
CA LEU A 67 20.75 -7.42 -6.87
C LEU A 67 19.90 -7.94 -5.70
N ALA A 68 18.76 -7.31 -5.40
CA ALA A 68 17.89 -7.69 -4.29
C ALA A 68 17.35 -9.14 -4.43
N ASN A 69 17.17 -9.63 -5.66
CA ASN A 69 16.75 -11.01 -5.91
C ASN A 69 17.87 -12.04 -5.78
N ASN A 70 19.14 -11.61 -5.79
CA ASN A 70 20.29 -12.51 -5.73
C ASN A 70 20.84 -12.65 -4.30
N LEU A 71 21.35 -13.84 -3.94
CA LEU A 71 21.86 -14.12 -2.58
C LEU A 71 23.00 -13.18 -2.17
N LEU A 72 23.89 -12.83 -3.11
CA LEU A 72 24.97 -11.86 -2.89
C LEU A 72 24.44 -10.43 -2.66
N GLY A 73 23.42 -10.03 -3.42
CA GLY A 73 22.86 -8.69 -3.28
C GLY A 73 22.04 -8.53 -2.00
N LYS A 74 21.40 -9.59 -1.49
CA LYS A 74 20.78 -9.59 -0.15
C LYS A 74 21.81 -9.31 0.96
N ARG A 75 23.00 -9.93 0.89
CA ARG A 75 24.10 -9.64 1.82
C ARG A 75 24.59 -8.21 1.69
N PHE A 76 24.76 -7.71 0.46
CA PHE A 76 25.19 -6.34 0.23
C PHE A 76 24.18 -5.32 0.79
N LEU A 77 22.88 -5.51 0.53
CA LEU A 77 21.82 -4.67 1.10
C LEU A 77 21.86 -4.66 2.63
N SER A 78 22.04 -5.82 3.27
CA SER A 78 22.13 -5.91 4.73
C SER A 78 23.33 -5.16 5.31
N ILE A 79 24.47 -5.11 4.61
CA ILE A 79 25.62 -4.30 5.03
C ILE A 79 25.29 -2.81 4.95
N PHE A 80 24.63 -2.36 3.88
CA PHE A 80 24.19 -0.96 3.75
C PHE A 80 23.18 -0.58 4.83
N GLU A 81 22.24 -1.47 5.14
CA GLU A 81 21.30 -1.28 6.24
C GLU A 81 22.02 -1.10 7.57
N GLY A 82 23.01 -1.95 7.87
CA GLY A 82 23.84 -1.82 9.08
C GLY A 82 24.62 -0.50 9.16
N LEU A 83 25.01 0.09 8.01
CA LEU A 83 25.61 1.44 7.99
C LEU A 83 24.61 2.52 8.40
N PHE A 84 23.35 2.44 7.95
CA PHE A 84 22.30 3.39 8.35
C PHE A 84 21.91 3.25 9.82
N GLU A 85 21.98 2.04 10.38
CA GLU A 85 21.70 1.79 11.80
C GLU A 85 22.62 2.56 12.75
N THR A 86 23.86 2.85 12.33
CA THR A 86 24.82 3.65 13.12
C THR A 86 24.48 5.14 13.20
N MET A 87 23.54 5.63 12.36
CA MET A 87 23.14 7.03 12.32
C MET A 87 21.71 7.21 12.89
N PRO A 88 21.55 7.62 14.16
CA PRO A 88 20.27 7.51 14.88
C PRO A 88 19.09 8.26 14.24
N VAL A 89 19.36 9.36 13.52
CA VAL A 89 18.31 10.16 12.86
C VAL A 89 17.91 9.56 11.51
N LEU A 90 18.90 9.17 10.70
CA LEU A 90 18.66 8.60 9.37
C LEU A 90 18.03 7.21 9.47
N ASN A 91 18.41 6.43 10.47
CA ASN A 91 17.84 5.12 10.73
C ASN A 91 16.31 5.20 10.92
N ARG A 92 15.82 6.17 11.71
CA ARG A 92 14.37 6.33 11.95
C ARG A 92 13.59 6.61 10.66
N ILE A 93 14.12 7.47 9.80
CA ILE A 93 13.49 7.81 8.51
C ILE A 93 13.53 6.60 7.56
N TYR A 94 14.69 5.94 7.49
CA TYR A 94 14.88 4.74 6.67
C TYR A 94 13.90 3.62 7.08
N LEU A 95 13.81 3.32 8.37
CA LEU A 95 12.90 2.29 8.90
C LEU A 95 11.43 2.66 8.64
N PHE A 96 11.04 3.92 8.82
CA PHE A 96 9.67 4.36 8.52
C PHE A 96 9.30 4.16 7.04
N ILE A 97 10.19 4.59 6.13
CA ILE A 97 10.00 4.40 4.68
C ILE A 97 9.97 2.91 4.34
N LYS A 98 10.91 2.12 4.88
CA LYS A 98 10.99 0.68 4.68
C LYS A 98 9.71 -0.02 5.13
N SER A 99 9.19 0.31 6.31
CA SER A 99 7.93 -0.25 6.81
C SER A 99 6.76 0.08 5.90
N ILE A 100 6.65 1.32 5.40
CA ILE A 100 5.62 1.69 4.41
C ILE A 100 5.78 0.87 3.12
N SER A 101 7.00 0.80 2.58
CA SER A 101 7.27 0.03 1.35
C SER A 101 6.99 -1.46 1.53
N GLN A 102 7.38 -2.06 2.66
CA GLN A 102 7.08 -3.45 2.98
C GLN A 102 5.57 -3.68 3.10
N ASN A 103 4.84 -2.79 3.76
CA ASN A 103 3.38 -2.88 3.80
C ASN A 103 2.73 -2.70 2.42
N LEU A 104 3.31 -1.92 1.51
CA LEU A 104 2.81 -1.79 0.14
C LEU A 104 3.13 -2.99 -0.74
N VAL A 105 4.27 -3.66 -0.52
CA VAL A 105 4.71 -4.82 -1.30
C VAL A 105 4.11 -6.11 -0.76
N TYR A 106 4.12 -6.31 0.56
CA TYR A 106 3.56 -7.48 1.25
C TYR A 106 2.09 -7.32 1.65
N GLY A 107 1.59 -6.09 1.78
CA GLY A 107 0.16 -5.82 1.94
C GLY A 107 -0.64 -5.93 0.64
N LYS A 108 0.04 -6.23 -0.49
CA LYS A 108 -0.63 -6.78 -1.67
C LYS A 108 -0.87 -8.26 -1.45
N THR A 109 -2.09 -8.60 -1.01
CA THR A 109 -3.03 -9.53 -1.67
C THR A 109 -2.55 -10.84 -2.29
N THR A 110 -1.29 -11.24 -2.13
CA THR A 110 -0.75 -12.50 -2.68
C THR A 110 -0.94 -13.66 -1.71
N ILE A 111 -1.06 -13.38 -0.41
CA ILE A 111 -1.54 -14.35 0.57
C ILE A 111 -3.07 -14.40 0.55
N PHE A 112 -3.76 -13.28 0.32
CA PHE A 112 -5.22 -13.18 0.39
C PHE A 112 -5.87 -13.40 -0.98
N GLN A 113 -6.49 -14.56 -1.18
CA GLN A 113 -7.09 -14.95 -2.46
C GLN A 113 -8.46 -14.29 -2.66
N GLU A 114 -9.33 -14.31 -1.66
CA GLU A 114 -10.71 -13.82 -1.76
C GLU A 114 -11.16 -13.17 -0.44
N ALA A 115 -12.03 -12.17 -0.52
CA ALA A 115 -12.72 -11.60 0.64
C ALA A 115 -13.94 -12.46 1.00
N VAL A 116 -14.10 -12.79 2.27
CA VAL A 116 -15.18 -13.64 2.77
C VAL A 116 -15.83 -13.02 4.00
N LYS A 117 -17.12 -13.29 4.16
CA LYS A 117 -17.89 -13.01 5.36
C LYS A 117 -17.99 -14.31 6.16
N ILE A 118 -17.62 -14.24 7.42
CA ILE A 118 -17.69 -15.36 8.35
C ILE A 118 -18.41 -14.95 9.62
N GLU A 119 -19.10 -15.89 10.25
CA GLU A 119 -19.69 -15.69 11.57
C GLU A 119 -18.59 -15.53 12.61
N PHE A 120 -18.78 -14.57 13.50
CA PHE A 120 -17.91 -14.23 14.63
C PHE A 120 -18.72 -14.33 15.93
N PHE A 121 -18.09 -14.05 17.08
CA PHE A 121 -18.73 -14.27 18.38
C PHE A 121 -20.08 -13.55 18.53
N GLY A 122 -21.06 -14.24 19.14
CA GLY A 122 -22.36 -13.66 19.47
C GLY A 122 -23.29 -13.41 18.28
N GLY A 123 -23.17 -14.17 17.18
CA GLY A 123 -23.98 -13.99 15.98
C GLY A 123 -23.61 -12.74 15.17
N SER A 124 -22.44 -12.15 15.46
CA SER A 124 -21.88 -11.07 14.64
C SER A 124 -21.18 -11.65 13.41
N TYR A 125 -20.91 -10.82 12.41
CA TYR A 125 -20.15 -11.22 11.22
C TYR A 125 -18.92 -10.35 11.07
N THR A 126 -17.85 -10.93 10.55
CA THR A 126 -16.63 -10.21 10.21
C THR A 126 -16.19 -10.50 8.79
N ILE A 127 -15.41 -9.58 8.24
CA ILE A 127 -14.74 -9.75 6.95
C ILE A 127 -13.38 -10.41 7.21
N GLY A 128 -13.17 -11.55 6.57
CA GLY A 128 -11.89 -12.26 6.54
C GLY A 128 -11.38 -12.40 5.11
N PHE A 129 -10.18 -12.92 4.98
CA PHE A 129 -9.50 -13.10 3.72
C PHE A 129 -8.97 -14.53 3.61
N THR A 130 -9.35 -15.24 2.56
CA THR A 130 -8.90 -16.62 2.35
C THR A 130 -7.42 -16.64 1.98
N THR A 131 -6.68 -17.59 2.54
CA THR A 131 -5.24 -17.77 2.32
C THR A 131 -4.90 -19.13 1.71
N GLY A 132 -5.92 -19.99 1.58
CA GLY A 132 -5.83 -21.30 0.96
C GLY A 132 -7.06 -22.14 1.30
N LYS A 133 -7.21 -23.25 0.59
CA LYS A 133 -8.25 -24.25 0.79
C LYS A 133 -7.62 -25.64 0.77
N GLU A 134 -7.98 -26.48 1.74
CA GLU A 134 -7.49 -27.85 1.87
C GLU A 134 -8.58 -28.71 2.52
N ASP A 135 -8.87 -29.88 1.97
CA ASP A 135 -9.81 -30.87 2.52
C ASP A 135 -11.20 -30.32 2.93
N GLY A 136 -11.78 -29.42 2.10
CA GLY A 136 -13.09 -28.82 2.37
C GLY A 136 -13.09 -27.74 3.46
N MET A 137 -11.91 -27.32 3.92
CA MET A 137 -11.71 -26.26 4.90
C MET A 137 -11.03 -25.05 4.26
N PHE A 138 -11.49 -23.85 4.60
CA PHE A 138 -10.82 -22.60 4.24
C PHE A 138 -9.91 -22.12 5.37
N LYS A 139 -8.73 -21.66 4.99
CA LYS A 139 -7.79 -20.95 5.85
C LYS A 139 -8.09 -19.46 5.73
N VAL A 140 -8.72 -18.86 6.72
CA VAL A 140 -9.19 -17.47 6.71
C VAL A 140 -8.39 -16.63 7.70
N PHE A 141 -7.81 -15.53 7.24
CA PHE A 141 -7.20 -14.51 8.10
C PHE A 141 -8.19 -13.38 8.36
N VAL A 142 -8.37 -13.01 9.62
CA VAL A 142 -9.22 -11.91 10.07
C VAL A 142 -8.31 -10.81 10.64
N PRO A 143 -8.05 -9.72 9.90
CA PRO A 143 -7.16 -8.67 10.38
C PRO A 143 -7.79 -7.86 11.52
N THR A 144 -6.92 -7.20 12.28
CA THR A 144 -7.29 -6.20 13.28
C THR A 144 -7.02 -4.79 12.75
N VAL A 145 -7.85 -3.84 13.16
CA VAL A 145 -7.72 -2.42 12.77
C VAL A 145 -7.07 -1.68 13.94
N PRO A 146 -6.14 -0.74 13.71
CA PRO A 146 -5.66 -0.26 12.40
C PRO A 146 -4.53 -1.13 11.80
N ASN A 147 -3.95 -2.06 12.56
CA ASN A 147 -2.78 -2.82 12.14
C ASN A 147 -3.15 -4.14 11.45
N ILE A 148 -3.22 -4.13 10.12
CA ILE A 148 -3.57 -5.30 9.29
C ILE A 148 -2.54 -6.44 9.32
N SER A 149 -1.37 -6.22 9.91
CA SER A 149 -0.37 -7.29 10.10
C SER A 149 -0.74 -8.23 11.24
N THR A 150 -1.63 -7.83 12.14
CA THR A 150 -2.09 -8.63 13.27
C THR A 150 -3.54 -9.05 13.07
N GLY A 151 -3.91 -10.23 13.56
CA GLY A 151 -5.23 -10.78 13.35
C GLY A 151 -5.40 -12.21 13.87
N PHE A 152 -6.56 -12.79 13.58
CA PHE A 152 -6.84 -14.19 13.85
C PHE A 152 -6.62 -15.02 12.59
N TYR A 153 -6.08 -16.21 12.76
CA TYR A 153 -6.01 -17.22 11.71
C TYR A 153 -7.00 -18.33 12.05
N LEU A 154 -7.98 -18.54 11.18
CA LEU A 154 -9.10 -19.43 11.39
C LEU A 154 -9.13 -20.51 10.30
N ILE A 155 -9.39 -21.74 10.69
CA ILE A 155 -9.65 -22.84 9.76
C ILE A 155 -11.13 -23.17 9.88
N ILE A 156 -11.90 -22.85 8.84
CA ILE A 156 -13.35 -22.85 8.88
C ILE A 156 -13.89 -23.79 7.78
N PRO A 157 -14.88 -24.64 8.09
CA PRO A 157 -15.57 -25.44 7.07
C PRO A 157 -16.14 -24.57 5.94
N GLU A 158 -16.04 -25.04 4.71
CA GLU A 158 -16.52 -24.29 3.53
C GLU A 158 -17.99 -23.87 3.61
N ASN A 159 -18.85 -24.67 4.23
CA ASN A 159 -20.27 -24.35 4.41
C ASN A 159 -20.53 -23.18 5.39
N LYS A 160 -19.52 -22.71 6.12
CA LYS A 160 -19.62 -21.55 7.04
C LYS A 160 -18.92 -20.30 6.49
N VAL A 161 -18.45 -20.34 5.25
CA VAL A 161 -17.75 -19.23 4.60
C VAL A 161 -18.59 -18.71 3.46
N GLU A 162 -19.01 -17.45 3.55
CA GLU A 162 -19.75 -16.78 2.46
C GLU A 162 -18.79 -15.88 1.69
N LYS A 163 -18.57 -16.15 0.40
CA LYS A 163 -17.71 -15.32 -0.44
C LYS A 163 -18.38 -13.97 -0.70
N LEU A 164 -17.62 -12.89 -0.53
CA LEU A 164 -18.09 -11.55 -0.86
C LEU A 164 -17.80 -11.23 -2.32
N ASN A 165 -18.76 -10.59 -3.01
CA ASN A 165 -18.61 -10.17 -4.40
C ASN A 165 -17.94 -8.79 -4.53
N ILE A 166 -16.81 -8.60 -3.85
CA ILE A 166 -15.98 -7.39 -3.89
C ILE A 166 -14.50 -7.79 -3.98
N SER A 167 -13.65 -6.90 -4.48
CA SER A 167 -12.21 -7.19 -4.51
C SER A 167 -11.62 -7.22 -3.10
N VAL A 168 -10.48 -7.92 -2.94
CA VAL A 168 -9.73 -7.94 -1.68
C VAL A 168 -9.35 -6.52 -1.25
N GLU A 169 -8.96 -5.66 -2.20
CA GLU A 169 -8.63 -4.25 -1.94
C GLU A 169 -9.83 -3.46 -1.44
N GLU A 170 -11.02 -3.71 -2.00
CA GLU A 170 -12.24 -3.03 -1.60
C GLU A 170 -12.68 -3.46 -0.19
N ALA A 171 -12.63 -4.76 0.09
CA ALA A 171 -12.85 -5.31 1.42
C ALA A 171 -11.85 -4.75 2.46
N LEU A 172 -10.56 -4.66 2.11
CA LEU A 172 -9.54 -4.05 2.98
C LEU A 172 -9.84 -2.57 3.27
N LYS A 173 -10.33 -1.80 2.29
CA LYS A 173 -10.75 -0.41 2.52
C LYS A 173 -11.92 -0.31 3.50
N ILE A 174 -12.91 -1.20 3.37
CA ILE A 174 -14.05 -1.26 4.31
C ILE A 174 -13.54 -1.51 5.73
N VAL A 175 -12.68 -2.53 5.90
CA VAL A 175 -12.13 -2.91 7.22
C VAL A 175 -11.26 -1.79 7.80
N LEU A 176 -10.29 -1.26 7.03
CA LEU A 176 -9.38 -0.20 7.49
C LEU A 176 -10.07 1.11 7.84
N SER A 177 -11.19 1.41 7.17
CA SER A 177 -11.97 2.62 7.43
C SER A 177 -12.97 2.47 8.57
N ALA A 178 -13.00 1.31 9.25
CA ALA A 178 -14.00 0.96 10.25
C ALA A 178 -15.44 1.12 9.74
N GLY A 179 -15.67 0.84 8.44
CA GLY A 179 -16.99 0.94 7.82
C GLY A 179 -17.41 2.34 7.37
N LEU A 180 -16.51 3.34 7.36
CA LEU A 180 -16.81 4.66 6.78
C LEU A 180 -17.01 4.60 5.26
N PHE A 181 -16.49 3.57 4.60
CA PHE A 181 -16.80 3.23 3.22
C PHE A 181 -17.62 1.95 3.20
N SER A 182 -18.87 2.01 2.73
CA SER A 182 -19.68 0.83 2.41
C SER A 182 -19.77 0.67 0.90
N SER A 183 -19.48 -0.51 0.36
CA SER A 183 -19.79 -0.85 -1.02
C SER A 183 -21.32 -0.96 -1.16
N GLY A 184 -21.98 0.16 -1.48
CA GLY A 184 -23.44 0.26 -1.47
C GLY A 184 -24.04 1.58 -1.99
N GLU A 185 -23.26 2.49 -2.57
CA GLU A 185 -23.83 3.59 -3.38
C GLU A 185 -23.96 3.14 -4.84
N ASN A 186 -24.90 2.24 -5.11
CA ASN A 186 -25.52 2.04 -6.43
C ASN A 186 -26.73 1.10 -6.27
N GLY A 187 -27.86 1.64 -5.83
CA GLY A 187 -29.14 0.92 -5.87
C GLY A 187 -30.15 1.37 -4.81
N THR A 188 -31.17 2.09 -5.26
CA THR A 188 -32.49 2.29 -4.61
C THR A 188 -32.56 3.20 -3.38
N ASN A 189 -32.69 4.48 -3.69
CA ASN A 189 -33.53 5.42 -2.96
C ASN A 189 -34.98 4.87 -2.87
N LYS A 190 -35.42 4.40 -1.70
CA LYS A 190 -36.85 4.30 -1.37
C LYS A 190 -37.09 4.28 0.15
N ASN A 191 -37.80 5.31 0.61
CA ASN A 191 -38.61 5.38 1.83
C ASN A 191 -37.91 5.16 3.17
N ARG A 192 -37.39 6.25 3.74
CA ARG A 192 -37.46 6.49 5.19
C ARG A 192 -38.41 7.66 5.49
N SER A 193 -39.70 7.37 5.42
CA SER A 193 -40.76 8.16 6.06
C SER A 193 -41.81 7.17 6.58
N ASN A 194 -41.54 6.65 7.77
CA ASN A 194 -42.50 6.12 8.77
C ASN A 194 -41.79 5.11 9.67
N CYS A 195 -41.10 5.62 10.70
CA CYS A 195 -40.96 4.90 11.96
C CYS A 195 -40.76 5.94 13.06
N SER A 196 -41.83 6.67 13.34
CA SER A 196 -42.02 7.40 14.60
C SER A 196 -43.46 7.15 15.01
N GLU A 197 -43.74 5.95 15.49
CA GLU A 197 -44.89 5.71 16.35
C GLU A 197 -44.70 4.40 17.12
N LYS A 198 -44.90 4.50 18.44
CA LYS A 198 -44.78 3.45 19.48
C LYS A 198 -43.32 3.17 19.86
N THR A 199 -42.84 3.57 21.03
CA THR A 199 -43.45 3.45 22.38
C THR A 199 -42.86 4.51 23.30
#